data_AF-A0A7K1BM80-F1
#
_entry.id   AF-A0A7K1BM80-F1
#
_cell.length_a   1.000
_cell.length_b   1.000
_cell.length_c   1.000
_cell.angle_alpha   90.00
_cell.angle_beta   90.00
_cell.angle_gamma   90.00
#
_symmetry.space_group_name_H-M   'P 1'
#
loop_
_entity.id
_entity.type
_entity.pdbx_description
1 polymer ?
#
loop_
_entity_poly.entity_id
_entity_poly.type
_entity_poly.pdbx_seq_one_letter_code
_entity_poly.pdbx_strand_id
1 'polypeptide(L)'
;MTYISDLLAAGRTCSFEFFPPKTDDAARALEQTIAELEPLDPSFVSVTYGAGGSTRERTRDVVINIERNIGITAMAHLTCVGHTRAQLDSLLDEYKAAGVSNILALAGDPIVDDNGVVAESEFEFAMELVELIKEKSGFSIGVAAHPEGHPRSEDLYSDRRHL
;
A
#
# COMPACT_ATOMS: atom_id res chain seq x y z
N MET A 1 -13.12 7.46 -11.15
CA MET A 1 -11.80 7.07 -10.63
C MET A 1 -11.28 8.27 -9.87
N THR A 2 -11.01 8.12 -8.57
CA THR A 2 -10.68 9.22 -7.66
C THR A 2 -9.22 9.11 -7.26
N TYR A 3 -8.43 10.14 -7.59
CA TYR A 3 -7.03 10.21 -7.19
C TYR A 3 -6.88 10.95 -5.86
N ILE A 4 -6.15 10.37 -4.92
CA ILE A 4 -5.87 10.98 -3.62
C ILE A 4 -5.10 12.30 -3.78
N SER A 5 -4.25 12.42 -4.81
CA SER A 5 -3.62 13.71 -5.17
C SER A 5 -4.62 14.84 -5.36
N ASP A 6 -5.77 14.55 -5.98
CA ASP A 6 -6.81 15.54 -6.25
C ASP A 6 -7.59 15.87 -4.96
N LEU A 7 -7.84 14.88 -4.11
CA LEU A 7 -8.46 15.08 -2.80
C LEU A 7 -7.60 15.98 -1.90
N LEU A 8 -6.29 15.74 -1.86
CA LEU A 8 -5.35 16.56 -1.11
C LEU A 8 -5.26 17.99 -1.65
N ALA A 9 -5.33 18.16 -2.98
CA ALA A 9 -5.35 19.48 -3.61
C ALA A 9 -6.65 20.25 -3.32
N ALA A 10 -7.77 19.55 -3.11
CA ALA A 10 -9.06 20.15 -2.83
C ALA A 10 -9.21 20.66 -1.38
N GLY A 11 -8.45 20.11 -0.43
CA GLY A 11 -8.44 20.60 0.95
C GLY A 11 -8.05 19.56 1.99
N ARG A 12 -8.52 19.77 3.22
CA ARG A 12 -8.22 18.87 4.35
C ARG A 12 -8.91 17.53 4.17
N THR A 13 -8.14 16.44 4.23
CA THR A 13 -8.63 15.05 4.15
C THR A 13 -8.61 14.36 5.51
N CYS A 14 -9.39 13.29 5.65
CA CYS A 14 -9.35 12.34 6.76
C CYS A 14 -9.28 10.92 6.19
N SER A 15 -8.48 10.04 6.78
CA SER A 15 -8.32 8.66 6.31
C SER A 15 -8.10 7.69 7.46
N PHE A 16 -8.45 6.43 7.22
CA PHE A 16 -8.19 5.32 8.14
C PHE A 16 -7.34 4.25 7.46
N GLU A 17 -6.58 3.51 8.25
CA GLU A 17 -5.75 2.40 7.79
C GLU A 17 -6.21 1.09 8.43
N PHE A 18 -6.33 0.04 7.61
CA PHE A 18 -6.76 -1.28 8.04
C PHE A 18 -5.70 -2.33 7.75
N PHE A 19 -5.71 -3.40 8.55
CA PHE A 19 -4.90 -4.60 8.29
C PHE A 19 -5.73 -5.66 7.56
N PRO A 20 -5.13 -6.40 6.60
CA PRO A 20 -5.81 -7.48 5.93
C PRO A 20 -6.13 -8.61 6.94
N PRO A 21 -7.36 -9.15 6.93
CA PRO A 21 -7.80 -10.11 7.93
C PRO A 21 -7.08 -11.46 7.77
N LYS A 22 -6.70 -12.07 8.90
CA LYS A 22 -6.06 -13.40 8.94
C LYS A 22 -7.05 -14.56 9.06
N THR A 23 -8.33 -14.29 9.32
CA THR A 23 -9.39 -15.28 9.45
C THR A 23 -10.71 -14.72 8.93
N ASP A 24 -11.70 -15.58 8.68
CA ASP A 24 -13.04 -15.15 8.26
C ASP A 24 -13.77 -14.34 9.33
N ASP A 25 -13.53 -14.65 10.62
CA ASP A 25 -14.03 -13.84 11.74
C ASP A 25 -13.44 -12.43 11.71
N ALA A 26 -12.13 -12.31 11.44
CA ALA A 26 -11.48 -11.00 11.30
C ALA A 26 -11.97 -10.26 10.06
N ALA A 27 -12.33 -10.96 8.98
CA ALA A 27 -12.91 -10.35 7.79
C ALA A 27 -14.28 -9.73 8.08
N ARG A 28 -15.16 -10.46 8.78
CA ARG A 28 -16.45 -9.91 9.24
C ARG A 28 -16.27 -8.72 10.19
N ALA A 29 -15.30 -8.80 11.10
CA ALA A 29 -14.99 -7.69 12.02
C ALA A 29 -14.48 -6.45 11.27
N LEU A 30 -13.68 -6.64 10.22
CA LEU A 30 -13.22 -5.54 9.37
C LEU A 30 -14.39 -4.90 8.62
N GLU A 31 -15.28 -5.69 8.02
CA GLU A 31 -16.49 -5.18 7.35
C GLU A 31 -17.36 -4.35 8.30
N GLN A 32 -17.60 -4.85 9.51
CA GLN A 32 -18.33 -4.11 10.54
C GLN A 32 -17.62 -2.80 10.92
N THR A 33 -16.29 -2.85 11.11
CA THR A 33 -15.50 -1.67 11.45
C THR A 33 -15.57 -0.60 10.36
N ILE A 34 -15.51 -1.00 9.09
CA ILE A 34 -15.64 -0.07 7.96
C ILE A 34 -17.04 0.58 7.98
N ALA A 35 -18.10 -0.20 8.20
CA ALA A 35 -19.47 0.34 8.30
C ALA A 35 -19.66 1.29 9.49
N GLU A 36 -18.96 1.07 10.62
CA GLU A 36 -18.99 1.95 11.78
C GLU A 36 -18.22 3.27 11.56
N LEU A 37 -17.19 3.25 10.71
CA LEU A 37 -16.37 4.42 10.38
C LEU A 37 -16.87 5.20 9.16
N GLU A 38 -17.66 4.58 8.28
CA GLU A 38 -18.25 5.22 7.08
C GLU A 38 -18.96 6.57 7.41
N PRO A 39 -19.74 6.70 8.51
CA PRO A 39 -20.41 7.96 8.84
C PRO A 39 -19.45 9.13 9.16
N LEU A 40 -18.17 8.87 9.38
CA LEU A 40 -17.15 9.90 9.57
C LEU A 40 -16.68 10.52 8.24
N ASP A 41 -17.20 10.04 7.11
CA ASP A 41 -16.92 10.54 5.76
C ASP A 41 -15.40 10.58 5.45
N PRO A 42 -14.68 9.45 5.58
CA PRO A 42 -13.26 9.42 5.25
C PRO A 42 -13.06 9.71 3.76
N SER A 43 -12.11 10.59 3.45
CA SER A 43 -11.74 10.93 2.08
C SER A 43 -11.19 9.72 1.32
N PHE A 44 -10.47 8.85 2.03
CA PHE A 44 -9.98 7.56 1.53
C PHE A 44 -9.64 6.63 2.69
N VAL A 45 -9.45 5.34 2.40
CA VAL A 45 -8.93 4.36 3.36
C VAL A 45 -7.75 3.61 2.76
N SER A 46 -6.79 3.21 3.60
CA SER A 46 -5.66 2.39 3.19
C SER A 46 -5.75 0.98 3.76
N VAL A 47 -5.18 0.02 3.02
CA VAL A 47 -5.05 -1.37 3.48
C VAL A 47 -3.59 -1.75 3.46
N THR A 48 -3.07 -2.18 4.61
CA THR A 48 -1.66 -2.56 4.75
C THR A 48 -1.32 -3.82 3.96
N TYR A 49 -0.03 -3.97 3.65
CA TYR A 49 0.49 -5.08 2.88
C TYR A 49 1.49 -5.84 3.75
N GLY A 50 1.24 -7.13 3.96
CA GLY A 50 2.11 -7.96 4.79
C GLY A 50 3.50 -8.10 4.20
N ALA A 51 4.53 -8.09 5.05
CA ALA A 51 5.92 -8.27 4.64
C ALA A 51 6.08 -9.49 3.73
N GLY A 52 6.84 -9.30 2.65
CA GLY A 52 7.07 -10.32 1.61
C GLY A 52 5.83 -10.86 0.91
N GLY A 53 4.71 -10.14 0.97
CA GLY A 53 3.46 -10.59 0.34
C GLY A 53 2.75 -11.73 1.06
N SER A 54 3.07 -11.98 2.33
CA SER A 54 2.44 -13.03 3.16
C SER A 54 0.90 -12.95 3.20
N THR A 55 0.33 -11.75 3.03
CA THR A 55 -1.12 -11.51 2.95
C THR A 55 -1.54 -10.88 1.62
N ARG A 56 -0.76 -11.03 0.55
CA ARG A 56 -0.97 -10.35 -0.74
C ARG A 56 -2.39 -10.53 -1.27
N GLU A 57 -2.84 -11.76 -1.40
CA GLU A 57 -4.16 -12.08 -1.96
C GLU A 57 -5.29 -11.45 -1.14
N ARG A 58 -5.20 -11.54 0.19
CA ARG A 58 -6.21 -10.94 1.07
C ARG A 58 -6.18 -9.42 1.06
N THR A 59 -5.00 -8.82 0.99
CA THR A 59 -4.85 -7.37 0.85
C THR A 59 -5.53 -6.91 -0.44
N ARG A 60 -5.21 -7.57 -1.55
CA ARG A 60 -5.84 -7.30 -2.84
C ARG A 60 -7.35 -7.41 -2.75
N ASP A 61 -7.86 -8.52 -2.22
CA ASP A 61 -9.31 -8.78 -2.18
C ASP A 61 -10.04 -7.73 -1.33
N VAL A 62 -9.46 -7.31 -0.20
CA VAL A 62 -10.02 -6.24 0.65
C VAL A 62 -10.03 -4.91 -0.09
N VAL A 63 -8.90 -4.50 -0.70
CA VAL A 63 -8.81 -3.24 -1.46
C VAL A 63 -9.85 -3.22 -2.59
N ILE A 64 -9.95 -4.30 -3.37
CA ILE A 64 -10.90 -4.41 -4.48
C ILE A 64 -12.35 -4.35 -3.95
N ASN A 65 -12.64 -5.01 -2.83
CA ASN A 65 -13.96 -4.98 -2.21
C ASN A 65 -14.35 -3.57 -1.75
N ILE A 66 -13.45 -2.85 -1.10
CA ILE A 66 -13.67 -1.47 -0.68
C ILE A 66 -13.98 -0.59 -1.91
N GLU A 67 -13.13 -0.64 -2.93
CA GLU A 67 -13.26 0.20 -4.12
C GLU A 67 -14.54 -0.09 -4.91
N ARG A 68 -14.91 -1.37 -5.08
CA ARG A 68 -16.05 -1.76 -5.93
C ARG A 68 -17.39 -1.80 -5.21
N ASN A 69 -17.41 -2.26 -3.97
CA ASN A 69 -18.66 -2.62 -3.28
C ASN A 69 -19.02 -1.65 -2.15
N ILE A 70 -18.02 -1.05 -1.48
CA ILE A 70 -18.26 -0.09 -0.39
C ILE A 70 -18.31 1.34 -0.95
N GLY A 71 -17.51 1.65 -1.97
CA GLY A 71 -17.53 2.94 -2.65
C GLY A 71 -16.75 4.05 -1.95
N ILE A 72 -15.92 3.70 -0.96
CA ILE A 72 -14.90 4.59 -0.39
C ILE A 72 -13.64 4.47 -1.25
N THR A 73 -12.96 5.58 -1.52
CA THR A 73 -11.70 5.56 -2.28
C THR A 73 -10.64 4.73 -1.54
N ALA A 74 -10.12 3.69 -2.16
CA ALA A 74 -9.14 2.79 -1.57
C ALA A 74 -7.70 3.13 -2.01
N MET A 75 -6.76 2.99 -1.07
CA MET A 75 -5.33 3.02 -1.30
C MET A 75 -4.72 1.66 -0.92
N ALA A 76 -4.08 0.99 -1.88
CA ALA A 76 -3.35 -0.24 -1.58
C ALA A 76 -1.94 0.09 -1.09
N HIS A 77 -1.53 -0.44 0.05
CA HIS A 77 -0.10 -0.52 0.33
C HIS A 77 0.52 -1.57 -0.60
N LEU A 78 1.74 -1.30 -1.04
CA LEU A 78 2.50 -2.24 -1.87
C LEU A 78 3.98 -2.16 -1.49
N THR A 79 4.53 -3.30 -1.07
CA THR A 79 5.97 -3.44 -0.79
C THR A 79 6.67 -4.09 -1.97
N CYS A 80 7.92 -3.69 -2.27
CA CYS A 80 8.68 -4.30 -3.36
C CYS A 80 9.69 -5.37 -2.93
N VAL A 81 10.20 -5.30 -1.70
CA VAL A 81 11.13 -6.31 -1.17
C VAL A 81 10.47 -7.68 -1.12
N GLY A 82 11.13 -8.67 -1.70
CA GLY A 82 10.65 -10.05 -1.79
C GLY A 82 9.69 -10.32 -2.94
N HIS A 83 9.56 -9.38 -3.88
CA HIS A 83 8.78 -9.55 -5.09
C HIS A 83 9.65 -9.50 -6.34
N THR A 84 9.22 -10.22 -7.37
CA THR A 84 9.73 -10.03 -8.72
C THR A 84 8.92 -8.94 -9.43
N ARG A 85 9.52 -8.33 -10.45
CA ARG A 85 8.88 -7.30 -11.28
C ARG A 85 7.59 -7.84 -11.89
N ALA A 86 7.62 -9.07 -12.40
CA ALA A 86 6.44 -9.71 -12.99
C ALA A 86 5.28 -9.87 -11.99
N GLN A 87 5.57 -10.16 -10.71
CA GLN A 87 4.54 -10.25 -9.68
C GLN A 87 3.91 -8.89 -9.38
N LEU A 88 4.73 -7.84 -9.27
CA LEU A 88 4.25 -6.48 -9.04
C LEU A 88 3.47 -5.95 -10.24
N ASP A 89 3.94 -6.23 -11.46
CA ASP A 89 3.26 -5.87 -12.70
C ASP A 89 1.86 -6.49 -12.77
N SER A 90 1.75 -7.80 -12.48
CA SER A 90 0.46 -8.51 -12.44
C SER A 90 -0.48 -7.89 -11.41
N LEU A 91 0.01 -7.60 -10.20
CA LEU A 91 -0.80 -7.05 -9.13
C LEU A 91 -1.28 -5.62 -9.45
N LEU A 92 -0.43 -4.80 -10.07
CA LEU A 92 -0.81 -3.47 -10.54
C LEU A 92 -1.87 -3.54 -11.66
N ASP A 93 -1.78 -4.51 -12.56
CA ASP A 93 -2.81 -4.74 -13.59
C ASP A 93 -4.14 -5.18 -12.98
N GLU A 94 -4.11 -6.05 -11.96
CA GLU A 94 -5.29 -6.44 -11.20
C GLU A 94 -5.95 -5.24 -10.49
N TYR A 95 -5.17 -4.38 -9.85
CA TYR A 95 -5.67 -3.15 -9.23
C TYR A 95 -6.29 -2.20 -10.25
N LYS A 96 -5.61 -1.98 -11.38
CA LYS A 96 -6.13 -1.11 -12.45
C LYS A 96 -7.44 -1.64 -13.04
N ALA A 97 -7.51 -2.95 -13.29
CA ALA A 97 -8.75 -3.61 -13.74
C ALA A 97 -9.86 -3.55 -12.68
N ALA A 98 -9.50 -3.44 -11.40
CA ALA A 98 -10.44 -3.25 -10.30
C ALA A 98 -10.98 -1.83 -10.17
N GLY A 99 -10.33 -0.84 -10.78
CA GLY A 99 -10.64 0.58 -10.61
C GLY A 99 -9.80 1.28 -9.55
N VAL A 100 -8.92 0.53 -8.85
CA VAL A 100 -8.02 1.06 -7.84
C VAL A 100 -6.98 1.93 -8.54
N SER A 101 -6.82 3.15 -8.04
CA SER A 101 -5.98 4.17 -8.64
C SER A 101 -5.00 4.82 -7.67
N ASN A 102 -4.91 4.31 -6.43
CA ASN A 102 -4.05 4.87 -5.40
C ASN A 102 -3.19 3.79 -4.78
N ILE A 103 -1.88 4.00 -4.79
CA ILE A 103 -0.88 3.07 -4.25
C ILE A 103 0.00 3.81 -3.25
N LEU A 104 0.24 3.23 -2.07
CA LEU A 104 1.34 3.62 -1.19
C LEU A 104 2.53 2.70 -1.48
N ALA A 105 3.53 3.23 -2.16
CA ALA A 105 4.74 2.51 -2.53
C ALA A 105 5.72 2.47 -1.36
N LEU A 106 6.09 1.26 -0.94
CA LEU A 106 6.94 0.99 0.20
C LEU A 106 8.07 0.03 -0.21
N ALA A 107 9.21 0.11 0.47
CA ALA A 107 10.24 -0.93 0.32
C ALA A 107 9.72 -2.25 0.94
N GLY A 108 9.24 -2.16 2.18
CA GLY A 108 8.94 -3.32 3.02
C GLY A 108 10.15 -3.74 3.85
N ASP A 109 9.90 -4.61 4.81
CA ASP A 109 10.96 -5.15 5.67
C ASP A 109 11.78 -6.22 4.93
N PRO A 110 13.08 -6.35 5.23
CA PRO A 110 13.90 -7.46 4.73
C PRO A 110 13.27 -8.81 5.08
N ILE A 111 13.19 -9.71 4.10
CA ILE A 111 12.76 -11.09 4.34
C ILE A 111 13.98 -11.89 4.73
N VAL A 112 14.01 -12.36 5.96
CA VAL A 112 15.09 -13.16 6.52
C VAL A 112 14.57 -14.56 6.78
N ASP A 113 15.26 -15.58 6.26
CA ASP A 113 14.94 -16.98 6.56
C ASP A 113 15.34 -17.36 8.01
N ASP A 114 14.98 -18.58 8.42
CA ASP A 114 15.30 -19.10 9.77
C ASP A 114 16.81 -19.18 10.06
N ASN A 115 17.67 -19.09 9.03
CA ASN A 115 19.12 -19.11 9.13
C ASN A 115 19.75 -17.72 9.09
N GLY A 116 18.95 -16.65 8.99
CA GLY A 116 19.45 -15.29 8.91
C GLY A 116 19.81 -14.84 7.48
N VAL A 117 19.48 -15.61 6.45
CA VAL A 117 19.78 -15.28 5.05
C VAL A 117 18.66 -14.41 4.49
N VAL A 118 19.05 -13.26 3.95
CA VAL A 118 18.12 -12.36 3.25
C VAL A 118 17.74 -12.98 1.91
N ALA A 119 16.45 -13.14 1.65
CA ALA A 119 15.97 -13.65 0.38
C ALA A 119 16.36 -12.70 -0.77
N GLU A 120 16.73 -13.27 -1.92
CA GLU A 120 16.99 -12.48 -3.13
C GLU A 120 15.72 -11.68 -3.52
N SER A 121 15.91 -10.40 -3.81
CA SER A 121 14.84 -9.47 -4.18
C SER A 121 15.27 -8.68 -5.41
N GLU A 122 14.38 -8.52 -6.38
CA GLU A 122 14.65 -7.69 -7.57
C GLU A 122 14.60 -6.18 -7.26
N PHE A 123 14.08 -5.82 -6.09
CA PHE A 123 13.95 -4.44 -5.62
C PHE A 123 14.47 -4.32 -4.19
N GLU A 124 15.12 -3.20 -3.87
CA GLU A 124 15.61 -2.89 -2.54
C GLU A 124 14.93 -1.64 -1.95
N PHE A 125 14.60 -0.65 -2.78
CA PHE A 125 14.10 0.65 -2.36
C PHE A 125 12.71 0.96 -2.90
N ALA A 126 11.92 1.70 -2.11
CA ALA A 126 10.59 2.15 -2.52
C ALA A 126 10.62 2.98 -3.82
N MET A 127 11.70 3.71 -4.10
CA MET A 127 11.86 4.48 -5.33
C MET A 127 11.81 3.60 -6.59
N GLU A 128 12.35 2.38 -6.53
CA GLU A 128 12.32 1.47 -7.69
C GLU A 128 10.88 1.00 -7.98
N LEU A 129 10.07 0.81 -6.93
CA LEU A 129 8.64 0.54 -7.05
C LEU A 129 7.88 1.75 -7.61
N VAL A 130 8.23 2.97 -7.19
CA VAL A 130 7.64 4.20 -7.74
C VAL A 130 7.90 4.28 -9.25
N GLU A 131 9.12 4.02 -9.69
CA GLU A 131 9.45 4.01 -11.12
C GLU A 131 8.67 2.93 -11.88
N LEU A 132 8.56 1.71 -11.34
CA LEU A 132 7.73 0.66 -11.91
C LEU A 132 6.25 1.08 -12.07
N ILE A 133 5.66 1.68 -11.04
CA ILE A 133 4.26 2.11 -11.07
C ILE A 133 4.04 3.22 -12.10
N LYS A 134 5.00 4.15 -12.24
CA LYS A 134 4.93 5.25 -13.23
C LYS A 134 4.89 4.73 -14.65
N GLU A 135 5.58 3.62 -14.95
CA GLU A 135 5.54 3.00 -16.28
C GLU A 135 4.12 2.56 -16.68
N LYS A 136 3.26 2.20 -15.71
CA LYS A 136 1.88 1.72 -15.97
C LYS A 136 0.85 2.82 -16.14
N SER A 137 1.14 4.07 -15.75
CA SER A 137 0.24 5.24 -15.77
C SER A 137 -1.13 5.06 -15.09
N GLY A 138 -1.72 6.15 -14.61
CA GLY A 138 -3.07 6.14 -14.04
C GLY A 138 -3.12 5.73 -12.56
N PHE A 139 -2.03 5.92 -11.82
CA PHE A 139 -2.00 5.82 -10.36
C PHE A 139 -1.58 7.16 -9.74
N SER A 140 -2.22 7.51 -8.64
CA SER A 140 -1.68 8.43 -7.63
C SER A 140 -0.80 7.63 -6.68
N ILE A 141 0.44 8.08 -6.49
CA ILE A 141 1.47 7.33 -5.75
C ILE A 141 1.83 8.11 -4.49
N GLY A 142 1.66 7.48 -3.33
CA GLY A 142 2.22 7.94 -2.06
C GLY A 142 3.52 7.21 -1.74
N VAL A 143 4.35 7.81 -0.89
CA VAL A 143 5.53 7.19 -0.26
C VAL A 143 5.53 7.49 1.24
N ALA A 144 6.22 6.67 2.03
CA ALA A 144 6.40 6.92 3.46
C ALA A 144 7.48 7.99 3.71
N ALA A 145 7.29 8.81 4.75
CA ALA A 145 8.26 9.76 5.24
C ALA A 145 8.47 9.56 6.74
N HIS A 146 9.70 9.76 7.23
CA HIS A 146 10.09 9.49 8.61
C HIS A 146 10.54 10.79 9.29
N PRO A 147 9.68 11.47 10.07
CA PRO A 147 10.04 12.75 10.71
C PRO A 147 11.27 12.66 11.62
N GLU A 148 11.47 11.50 12.24
CA GLU A 148 12.59 11.18 13.14
C GLU A 148 13.75 10.44 12.44
N GLY A 149 13.66 10.27 11.11
CA GLY A 149 14.63 9.53 10.30
C GLY A 149 14.34 8.03 10.26
N HIS A 150 14.57 7.41 9.10
CA HIS A 150 14.44 5.97 8.96
C HIS A 150 15.60 5.25 9.69
N PRO A 151 15.36 4.11 10.38
CA PRO A 151 16.41 3.39 11.12
C PRO A 151 17.59 2.89 10.28
N ARG A 152 17.41 2.73 8.95
CA ARG A 152 18.49 2.36 8.01
C ARG A 152 19.28 3.57 7.48
N SER A 153 18.85 4.79 7.74
CA SER A 153 19.53 6.02 7.31
C SER A 153 20.65 6.36 8.29
N GLU A 154 21.79 6.83 7.79
CA GLU A 154 22.94 7.22 8.63
C GLU A 154 22.61 8.43 9.51
N ASP A 155 21.88 9.38 8.95
CA ASP A 155 21.40 10.59 9.62
C ASP A 155 20.14 11.17 8.95
N LEU A 156 19.54 12.19 9.58
CA LEU A 156 18.35 12.89 9.05
C LEU A 156 18.58 13.58 7.70
N TYR A 157 19.82 13.94 7.36
CA TYR A 157 20.14 14.60 6.10
C TYR A 157 20.12 13.60 4.93
N SER A 158 20.77 12.45 5.11
CA SER A 158 20.72 11.32 4.17
C SER A 158 19.28 10.84 3.95
N ASP A 159 18.50 10.71 5.03
CA ASP A 159 17.09 10.28 4.97
C ASP A 159 16.25 11.20 4.07
N ARG A 160 16.33 12.52 4.31
CA ARG A 160 15.62 13.52 3.51
C ARG A 160 16.09 13.62 2.07
N ARG A 161 17.33 13.23 1.78
CA ARG A 161 17.84 13.20 0.41
C ARG A 161 17.26 12.03 -0.40
N HIS A 162 16.84 10.97 0.29
CA HIS A 162 16.24 9.78 -0.31
C HIS A 162 14.71 9.82 -0.40
N LEU A 163 14.06 10.80 0.27
CA LEU A 163 12.64 11.11 0.14
C LEU A 163 12.36 11.97 -1.10
#